data_AF-A0A132MZ86-F1
#
_entry.id   AF-A0A132MZ86-F1
#
_cell.length_a   1.000
_cell.length_b   1.000
_cell.length_c   1.000
_cell.angle_alpha   90.00
_cell.angle_beta   90.00
_cell.angle_gamma   90.00
#
_symmetry.space_group_name_H-M   'P 1'
#
loop_
_entity.id
_entity.type
_entity.pdbx_description
1 polymer ?
#
loop_
_entity_poly.entity_id
_entity_poly.type
_entity_poly.pdbx_seq_one_letter_code
_entity_poly.pdbx_strand_id
1 'polypeptide(L)'
;MDHGRVRFGAQFVAAQRQRFGSKPPEQRPLAYDIAVGEEYQEWRAWLDAQLALLPDREADRIAGQLWQEDKRFWPSVFELAVGAGLRAAGLDVAYERSWDGLTPDWTVFDIAGKPLCFVEVHTDQPPDATYGLLRSWRGLEERIAQIPCPVVLTLAADPDLSGPIPPPDARTAKRIARDLKNALLRLNPQIRISTCGYTFVVLADRWGRQLPSPRGLRAHFMAPSGGAGVVSAWQLVERVGEKIAKYRELAATYEVPLVVAVGAHRFTGVGLEELDDLLAGRQTITFQFNAGDPFIGEQTVQLDRPRHWRMPPELSGLLWISNQFPFALTARPNPTAQRPMPHALLNP
;
A
#
# COMPACT_ATOMS: atom_id res chain seq x y z
N MET A 1 -26.23 23.66 -6.85
CA MET A 1 -25.52 22.53 -6.20
C MET A 1 -25.60 21.39 -7.18
N ASP A 2 -24.56 21.23 -7.99
CA ASP A 2 -24.52 20.18 -9.00
C ASP A 2 -24.32 18.85 -8.27
N HIS A 3 -25.25 17.92 -8.42
CA HIS A 3 -25.15 16.60 -7.80
C HIS A 3 -24.06 15.83 -8.55
N GLY A 4 -22.82 15.98 -8.08
CA GLY A 4 -21.65 15.34 -8.65
C GLY A 4 -21.91 13.88 -9.00
N ARG A 5 -21.53 13.50 -10.22
CA ARG A 5 -21.67 12.15 -10.76
C ARG A 5 -21.07 11.13 -9.78
N VAL A 6 -21.91 10.36 -9.11
CA VAL A 6 -21.49 9.27 -8.21
C VAL A 6 -20.95 8.12 -9.08
N ARG A 7 -19.62 7.90 -9.09
CA ARG A 7 -18.99 6.90 -9.97
C ARG A 7 -18.91 5.53 -9.28
N PHE A 8 -18.81 5.47 -7.96
CA PHE A 8 -18.59 4.25 -7.17
C PHE A 8 -19.77 3.88 -6.26
N GLY A 9 -20.99 4.22 -6.68
CA GLY A 9 -22.25 3.88 -6.01
C GLY A 9 -22.74 2.45 -6.23
N ALA A 10 -24.01 2.18 -5.90
CA ALA A 10 -24.59 0.84 -5.94
C ALA A 10 -24.50 0.15 -7.33
N GLN A 11 -24.67 0.90 -8.41
CA GLN A 11 -24.56 0.37 -9.78
C GLN A 11 -23.12 -0.11 -10.08
N PHE A 12 -22.11 0.64 -9.65
CA PHE A 12 -20.71 0.22 -9.77
C PHE A 12 -20.44 -1.05 -8.97
N VAL A 13 -20.89 -1.12 -7.72
CA VAL A 13 -20.75 -2.33 -6.89
C VAL A 13 -21.41 -3.54 -7.55
N ALA A 14 -22.62 -3.37 -8.08
CA ALA A 14 -23.32 -4.42 -8.80
C ALA A 14 -22.55 -4.89 -10.05
N ALA A 15 -22.00 -3.96 -10.84
CA ALA A 15 -21.19 -4.28 -12.01
C ALA A 15 -19.90 -5.04 -11.65
N GLN A 16 -19.21 -4.64 -10.58
CA GLN A 16 -18.02 -5.33 -10.08
C GLN A 16 -18.35 -6.75 -9.61
N ARG A 17 -19.45 -6.93 -8.86
CA ARG A 17 -19.94 -8.25 -8.44
C ARG A 17 -20.32 -9.13 -9.63
N GLN A 18 -20.97 -8.58 -10.64
CA GLN A 18 -21.30 -9.31 -11.87
C GLN A 18 -20.04 -9.76 -12.62
N ARG A 19 -19.04 -8.88 -12.73
CA ARG A 19 -17.82 -9.15 -13.50
C ARG A 19 -16.86 -10.11 -12.81
N PHE A 20 -16.74 -10.05 -11.49
CA PHE A 20 -15.69 -10.75 -10.74
C PHE A 20 -16.21 -11.67 -9.62
N GLY A 21 -17.47 -11.55 -9.20
CA GLY A 21 -18.01 -12.27 -8.04
C GLY A 21 -18.03 -13.79 -8.21
N SER A 22 -18.26 -14.28 -9.42
CA SER A 22 -18.20 -15.73 -9.74
C SER A 22 -16.78 -16.27 -9.88
N LYS A 23 -15.77 -15.39 -10.02
CA LYS A 23 -14.38 -15.82 -10.19
C LYS A 23 -13.81 -16.30 -8.85
N PRO A 24 -12.90 -17.29 -8.87
CA PRO A 24 -12.10 -17.64 -7.69
C PRO A 24 -11.32 -16.42 -7.16
N PRO A 25 -11.08 -16.31 -5.84
CA PRO A 25 -10.39 -15.15 -5.24
C PRO A 25 -9.03 -14.84 -5.89
N GLU A 26 -8.26 -15.86 -6.28
CA GLU A 26 -6.97 -15.74 -6.97
C GLU A 26 -7.05 -15.12 -8.38
N GLN A 27 -8.25 -15.05 -8.96
CA GLN A 27 -8.50 -14.43 -10.27
C GLN A 27 -9.20 -13.08 -10.17
N ARG A 28 -9.47 -12.59 -8.96
CA ARG A 28 -10.03 -11.26 -8.73
C ARG A 28 -8.90 -10.24 -8.57
N PRO A 29 -9.13 -8.97 -8.98
CA PRO A 29 -8.23 -7.89 -8.60
C PRO A 29 -8.05 -7.81 -7.08
N LEU A 30 -6.86 -7.43 -6.62
CA LEU A 30 -6.56 -7.21 -5.20
C LEU A 30 -7.47 -6.13 -4.60
N ALA A 31 -7.82 -5.10 -5.37
CA ALA A 31 -8.73 -4.05 -4.95
C ALA A 31 -10.22 -4.46 -4.96
N TYR A 32 -10.57 -5.70 -5.37
CA TYR A 32 -11.96 -6.14 -5.48
C TYR A 32 -12.75 -6.00 -4.17
N ASP A 33 -12.17 -6.34 -3.03
CA ASP A 33 -12.89 -6.24 -1.75
C ASP A 33 -13.20 -4.79 -1.41
N ILE A 34 -12.25 -3.88 -1.68
CA ILE A 34 -12.46 -2.43 -1.57
C ILE A 34 -13.56 -1.96 -2.53
N ALA A 35 -13.67 -2.56 -3.71
CA ALA A 35 -14.68 -2.21 -4.70
C ALA A 35 -16.11 -2.63 -4.31
N VAL A 36 -16.29 -3.69 -3.51
CA VAL A 36 -17.64 -4.28 -3.27
C VAL A 36 -18.05 -4.47 -1.81
N GLY A 37 -17.11 -4.42 -0.87
CA GLY A 37 -17.34 -4.63 0.57
C GLY A 37 -18.07 -3.45 1.19
N GLU A 38 -19.04 -3.71 2.06
CA GLU A 38 -19.82 -2.66 2.72
C GLU A 38 -18.95 -1.82 3.66
N GLU A 39 -17.98 -2.45 4.32
CA GLU A 39 -16.99 -1.83 5.20
C GLU A 39 -16.11 -0.79 4.49
N TYR A 40 -16.03 -0.83 3.16
CA TYR A 40 -15.26 0.11 2.34
C TYR A 40 -16.14 1.17 1.65
N GLN A 41 -17.41 1.30 2.05
CA GLN A 41 -18.31 2.30 1.47
C GLN A 41 -17.79 3.73 1.65
N GLU A 42 -17.31 4.08 2.84
CA GLU A 42 -16.76 5.41 3.11
C GLU A 42 -15.52 5.71 2.25
N TRP A 43 -14.67 4.70 2.04
CA TRP A 43 -13.50 4.83 1.18
C TRP A 43 -13.91 5.06 -0.28
N ARG A 44 -14.89 4.31 -0.81
CA ARG A 44 -15.42 4.55 -2.16
C ARG A 44 -16.07 5.93 -2.30
N ALA A 45 -16.83 6.36 -1.30
CA ALA A 45 -17.43 7.69 -1.28
C ALA A 45 -16.36 8.79 -1.25
N TRP A 46 -15.28 8.61 -0.48
CA TRP A 46 -14.15 9.51 -0.47
C TRP A 46 -13.47 9.60 -1.84
N LEU A 47 -13.23 8.46 -2.51
CA LEU A 47 -12.66 8.43 -3.86
C LEU A 47 -13.55 9.19 -4.86
N ASP A 48 -14.87 8.96 -4.81
CA ASP A 48 -15.85 9.70 -5.63
C ASP A 48 -15.78 11.21 -5.38
N ALA A 49 -15.72 11.62 -4.11
CA ALA A 49 -15.59 13.03 -3.72
C ALA A 49 -14.30 13.64 -4.28
N GLN A 50 -13.17 12.94 -4.20
CA GLN A 50 -11.90 13.46 -4.74
C GLN A 50 -11.92 13.55 -6.27
N LEU A 51 -12.51 12.57 -6.96
CA LEU A 51 -12.64 12.60 -8.43
C LEU A 51 -13.57 13.72 -8.90
N ALA A 52 -14.59 14.08 -8.13
CA ALA A 52 -15.49 15.19 -8.46
C ALA A 52 -14.80 16.57 -8.41
N LEU A 53 -13.61 16.66 -7.82
CA LEU A 53 -12.80 17.87 -7.75
C LEU A 53 -11.79 17.98 -8.91
N LEU A 54 -11.73 16.98 -9.77
CA LEU A 54 -10.88 16.97 -10.95
C LEU A 54 -11.69 17.35 -12.21
N PRO A 55 -11.03 17.81 -13.28
CA PRO A 55 -11.71 17.96 -14.57
C PRO A 55 -12.18 16.58 -15.09
N ASP A 56 -13.31 16.56 -15.79
CA ASP A 56 -14.05 15.31 -16.10
C ASP A 56 -13.22 14.25 -16.81
N ARG A 57 -12.34 14.68 -17.74
CA ARG A 57 -11.50 13.77 -18.51
C ARG A 57 -10.49 13.05 -17.61
N GLU A 58 -9.84 13.80 -16.72
CA GLU A 58 -8.86 13.30 -15.76
C GLU A 58 -9.55 12.44 -14.70
N ALA A 59 -10.71 12.87 -14.21
CA ALA A 59 -11.55 12.12 -13.29
C ALA A 59 -11.93 10.74 -13.87
N ASP A 60 -12.40 10.69 -15.12
CA ASP A 60 -12.79 9.45 -15.78
C ASP A 60 -11.56 8.57 -16.09
N ARG A 61 -10.40 9.16 -16.40
CA ARG A 61 -9.14 8.44 -16.56
C ARG A 61 -8.72 7.74 -15.26
N ILE A 62 -8.67 8.46 -14.14
CA ILE A 62 -8.27 7.90 -12.85
C ILE A 62 -9.30 6.87 -12.36
N ALA A 63 -10.60 7.14 -12.52
CA ALA A 63 -11.66 6.20 -12.20
C ALA A 63 -11.50 4.86 -12.92
N GLY A 64 -11.11 4.91 -14.21
CA GLY A 64 -10.78 3.72 -14.98
C GLY A 64 -9.56 2.96 -14.42
N GLN A 65 -8.50 3.68 -14.03
CA GLN A 65 -7.24 3.10 -13.55
C GLN A 65 -7.39 2.39 -12.20
N LEU A 66 -8.15 2.96 -11.27
CA LEU A 66 -8.34 2.43 -9.90
C LEU A 66 -8.74 0.94 -9.89
N TRP A 67 -9.59 0.50 -10.83
CA TRP A 67 -10.22 -0.81 -10.76
C TRP A 67 -9.81 -1.77 -11.89
N GLN A 68 -8.93 -1.34 -12.80
CA GLN A 68 -8.51 -2.15 -13.95
C GLN A 68 -7.29 -3.03 -13.66
N GLU A 69 -6.29 -2.51 -12.97
CA GLU A 69 -5.01 -3.18 -12.72
C GLU A 69 -4.57 -3.00 -11.28
N ASP A 70 -4.11 -4.08 -10.64
CA ASP A 70 -3.66 -4.06 -9.23
C ASP A 70 -2.56 -3.02 -8.99
N LYS A 71 -1.64 -2.87 -9.96
CA LYS A 71 -0.52 -1.93 -9.89
C LYS A 71 -0.92 -0.46 -10.05
N ARG A 72 -2.14 -0.15 -10.49
CA ARG A 72 -2.58 1.24 -10.67
C ARG A 72 -3.40 1.77 -9.50
N PHE A 73 -3.96 0.87 -8.69
CA PHE A 73 -4.83 1.26 -7.58
C PHE A 73 -4.12 2.21 -6.60
N TRP A 74 -3.00 1.80 -6.00
CA TRP A 74 -2.31 2.61 -4.99
C TRP A 74 -1.74 3.93 -5.52
N PRO A 75 -1.09 4.00 -6.70
CA PRO A 75 -0.68 5.26 -7.29
C PRO A 75 -1.83 6.24 -7.47
N SER A 76 -2.94 5.78 -8.04
CA SER A 76 -4.13 6.63 -8.20
C SER A 76 -4.72 7.07 -6.86
N VAL A 77 -4.76 6.20 -5.84
CA VAL A 77 -5.20 6.58 -4.48
C VAL A 77 -4.28 7.63 -3.87
N PHE A 78 -2.96 7.47 -4.00
CA PHE A 78 -1.98 8.41 -3.44
C PHE A 78 -1.97 9.75 -4.16
N GLU A 79 -2.13 9.77 -5.49
CA GLU A 79 -2.31 11.02 -6.24
C GLU A 79 -3.54 11.78 -5.71
N LEU A 80 -4.68 11.11 -5.54
CA LEU A 80 -5.89 11.72 -4.99
C LEU A 80 -5.72 12.15 -3.53
N ALA A 81 -5.01 11.35 -2.71
CA ALA A 81 -4.75 11.66 -1.30
C ALA A 81 -3.89 12.92 -1.15
N VAL A 82 -2.87 13.09 -2.00
CA VAL A 82 -2.06 14.30 -2.03
C VAL A 82 -2.92 15.51 -2.36
N GLY A 83 -3.72 15.45 -3.42
CA GLY A 83 -4.66 16.52 -3.74
C GLY A 83 -5.62 16.86 -2.60
N ALA A 84 -6.13 15.84 -1.91
CA ALA A 84 -7.02 16.00 -0.77
C ALA A 84 -6.32 16.71 0.41
N GLY A 85 -5.09 16.29 0.77
CA GLY A 85 -4.32 16.90 1.83
C GLY A 85 -3.90 18.34 1.52
N LEU A 86 -3.50 18.62 0.27
CA LEU A 86 -3.21 20.00 -0.17
C LEU A 86 -4.44 20.91 0.00
N ARG A 87 -5.62 20.45 -0.44
CA ARG A 87 -6.87 21.20 -0.24
C ARG A 87 -7.27 21.34 1.23
N ALA A 88 -7.05 20.31 2.04
CA ALA A 88 -7.31 20.35 3.48
C ALA A 88 -6.43 21.39 4.19
N ALA A 89 -5.19 21.59 3.71
CA ALA A 89 -4.31 22.66 4.13
C ALA A 89 -4.72 24.07 3.64
N GLY A 90 -5.90 24.20 2.99
CA GLY A 90 -6.44 25.47 2.51
C GLY A 90 -5.81 25.99 1.21
N LEU A 91 -5.12 25.13 0.47
CA LEU A 91 -4.42 25.50 -0.75
C LEU A 91 -5.30 25.32 -1.98
N ASP A 92 -5.18 26.25 -2.94
CA ASP A 92 -5.76 26.10 -4.28
C ASP A 92 -4.83 25.23 -5.14
N VAL A 93 -5.40 24.22 -5.81
CA VAL A 93 -4.62 23.21 -6.54
C VAL A 93 -5.22 22.86 -7.89
N ALA A 94 -4.36 22.64 -8.88
CA ALA A 94 -4.75 22.06 -10.16
C ALA A 94 -3.99 20.75 -10.40
N TYR A 95 -4.73 19.72 -10.80
CA TYR A 95 -4.19 18.41 -11.18
C TYR A 95 -3.62 18.46 -12.60
N GLU A 96 -2.44 17.89 -12.81
CA GLU A 96 -1.76 17.73 -14.12
C GLU A 96 -1.77 19.00 -15.01
N ARG A 97 -1.66 20.19 -14.42
CA ARG A 97 -1.56 21.43 -15.21
C ARG A 97 -0.23 21.46 -15.97
N SER A 98 -0.27 21.80 -17.25
CA SER A 98 0.93 21.89 -18.10
C SER A 98 1.74 23.16 -17.81
N TRP A 99 3.05 22.99 -17.70
CA TRP A 99 4.07 24.02 -17.56
C TRP A 99 5.29 23.65 -18.40
N ASP A 100 5.58 24.42 -19.45
CA ASP A 100 6.73 24.20 -20.35
C ASP A 100 6.89 22.75 -20.85
N GLY A 101 5.77 22.10 -21.17
CA GLY A 101 5.73 20.73 -21.67
C GLY A 101 5.81 19.64 -20.59
N LEU A 102 5.88 20.01 -19.31
CA LEU A 102 5.80 19.10 -18.17
C LEU A 102 4.45 19.25 -17.44
N THR A 103 4.01 18.20 -16.76
CA THR A 103 2.78 18.22 -15.96
C THR A 103 3.09 17.69 -14.57
N PRO A 104 3.44 18.56 -13.62
CA PRO A 104 3.45 18.20 -12.22
C PRO A 104 2.12 17.54 -11.84
N ASP A 105 2.13 16.45 -11.08
CA ASP A 105 0.89 15.77 -10.65
C ASP A 105 -0.08 16.78 -9.99
N TRP A 106 0.47 17.68 -9.16
CA TRP A 106 -0.26 18.83 -8.63
C TRP A 106 0.54 20.12 -8.75
N THR A 107 -0.14 21.19 -9.15
CA THR A 107 0.35 22.56 -8.99
C THR A 107 -0.46 23.25 -7.91
N VAL A 108 0.20 23.87 -6.94
CA VAL A 108 -0.42 24.71 -5.91
C VAL A 108 -0.37 26.17 -6.34
N PHE A 109 -1.43 26.93 -6.09
CA PHE A 109 -1.53 28.35 -6.42
C PHE A 109 -1.62 29.23 -5.17
N ASP A 110 -1.12 30.45 -5.30
CA ASP A 110 -1.44 31.54 -4.38
C ASP A 110 -2.79 32.19 -4.72
N ILE A 111 -3.21 33.15 -3.88
CA ILE A 111 -4.46 33.91 -4.07
C ILE A 111 -4.50 34.73 -5.36
N ALA A 112 -3.35 34.98 -5.99
CA ALA A 112 -3.22 35.72 -7.25
C ALA A 112 -3.21 34.78 -8.47
N GLY A 113 -3.35 33.47 -8.27
CA GLY A 113 -3.31 32.46 -9.33
C GLY A 113 -1.91 32.18 -9.87
N LYS A 114 -0.85 32.58 -9.15
CA LYS A 114 0.53 32.24 -9.49
C LYS A 114 0.92 30.91 -8.84
N PRO A 115 1.81 30.12 -9.48
CA PRO A 115 2.27 28.87 -8.88
C PRO A 115 3.01 29.17 -7.57
N LEU A 116 2.62 28.49 -6.50
CA LEU A 116 3.25 28.54 -5.19
C LEU A 116 4.22 27.38 -4.98
N CYS A 117 3.88 26.19 -5.48
CA CYS A 117 4.78 25.03 -5.51
C CYS A 117 4.33 23.99 -6.54
N PHE A 118 5.27 23.14 -6.95
CA PHE A 118 4.99 21.93 -7.70
C PHE A 118 5.10 20.72 -6.79
N VAL A 119 4.13 19.81 -6.88
CA VAL A 119 4.08 18.58 -6.09
C VAL A 119 3.99 17.39 -7.04
N GLU A 120 4.97 16.50 -6.95
CA GLU A 120 4.99 15.21 -7.64
C GLU A 120 4.68 14.08 -6.66
N VAL A 121 4.04 13.03 -7.14
CA VAL A 121 3.67 11.87 -6.34
C VAL A 121 4.48 10.66 -6.79
N HIS A 122 4.99 9.93 -5.82
CA HIS A 122 5.63 8.65 -6.03
C HIS A 122 5.05 7.60 -5.08
N THR A 123 4.73 6.44 -5.64
CA THR A 123 4.32 5.26 -4.89
C THR A 123 5.39 4.21 -5.01
N ASP A 124 6.00 3.81 -3.89
CA ASP A 124 6.85 2.64 -3.83
C ASP A 124 5.99 1.38 -3.97
N GLN A 125 6.29 0.59 -5.01
CA GLN A 125 5.47 -0.54 -5.41
C GLN A 125 6.27 -1.85 -5.35
N PRO A 126 5.61 -2.96 -4.99
CA PRO A 126 6.24 -4.25 -5.16
C PRO A 126 6.44 -4.55 -6.66
N PRO A 127 7.44 -5.36 -7.03
CA PRO A 127 7.64 -5.82 -8.40
C PRO A 127 6.39 -6.48 -9.00
N ASP A 128 6.22 -6.40 -10.33
CA ASP A 128 5.03 -6.93 -11.04
C ASP A 128 4.75 -8.42 -10.73
N ALA A 129 5.80 -9.23 -10.55
CA ALA A 129 5.68 -10.64 -10.20
C ALA A 129 5.00 -10.86 -8.83
N THR A 130 5.17 -9.95 -7.88
CA THR A 130 4.64 -10.05 -6.51
C THR A 130 3.12 -10.03 -6.50
N TYR A 131 2.46 -9.30 -7.40
CA TYR A 131 0.99 -9.26 -7.47
C TYR A 131 0.38 -10.63 -7.77
N GLY A 132 1.04 -11.44 -8.61
CA GLY A 132 0.61 -12.83 -8.87
C GLY A 132 0.73 -13.72 -7.64
N LEU A 133 1.82 -13.56 -6.88
CA LEU A 133 2.02 -14.27 -5.61
C LEU A 133 0.95 -13.90 -4.58
N LEU A 134 0.68 -12.60 -4.42
CA LEU A 134 -0.34 -12.08 -3.50
C LEU A 134 -1.74 -12.62 -3.81
N ARG A 135 -2.13 -12.64 -5.09
CA ARG A 135 -3.40 -13.24 -5.50
C ARG A 135 -3.47 -14.73 -5.19
N SER A 136 -2.35 -15.44 -5.35
CA SER A 136 -2.29 -16.89 -5.08
C SER A 136 -2.42 -17.18 -3.59
N TRP A 137 -1.74 -16.42 -2.73
CA TRP A 137 -1.91 -16.49 -1.28
C TRP A 137 -3.33 -16.16 -0.83
N ARG A 138 -3.92 -15.07 -1.34
CA ARG A 138 -5.32 -14.71 -1.07
C ARG A 138 -6.30 -15.81 -1.49
N GLY A 139 -6.02 -16.49 -2.61
CA GLY A 139 -6.76 -17.67 -3.03
C GLY A 139 -6.81 -18.78 -1.99
N LEU A 140 -5.70 -19.03 -1.30
CA LEU A 140 -5.64 -19.99 -0.20
C LEU A 140 -6.33 -19.47 1.07
N GLU A 141 -6.08 -18.21 1.46
CA GLU A 141 -6.71 -17.57 2.63
C GLU A 141 -8.23 -17.66 2.58
N GLU A 142 -8.82 -17.30 1.43
CA GLU A 142 -10.28 -17.31 1.27
C GLU A 142 -10.88 -18.72 1.27
N ARG A 143 -10.12 -19.73 0.83
CA ARG A 143 -10.54 -21.14 0.95
C ARG A 143 -10.50 -21.61 2.39
N ILE A 144 -9.44 -21.27 3.13
CA ILE A 144 -9.29 -21.60 4.54
C ILE A 144 -10.37 -20.89 5.38
N ALA A 145 -10.74 -19.66 5.03
CA ALA A 145 -11.80 -18.93 5.70
C ALA A 145 -13.21 -19.53 5.55
N GLN A 146 -13.38 -20.57 4.72
CA GLN A 146 -14.61 -21.37 4.66
C GLN A 146 -14.65 -22.49 5.70
N ILE A 147 -13.56 -22.73 6.44
CA ILE A 147 -13.49 -23.76 7.47
C ILE A 147 -14.16 -23.22 8.75
N PRO A 148 -15.21 -23.87 9.27
CA PRO A 148 -15.93 -23.43 10.47
C PRO A 148 -15.17 -23.83 11.75
N CYS A 149 -13.98 -23.28 11.95
CA CYS A 149 -13.13 -23.53 13.09
C CYS A 149 -12.45 -22.21 13.51
N PRO A 150 -12.67 -21.67 14.73
CA PRO A 150 -12.24 -20.32 15.12
C PRO A 150 -10.74 -20.21 15.47
N VAL A 151 -9.88 -20.74 14.60
CA VAL A 151 -8.42 -20.77 14.80
C VAL A 151 -7.69 -19.82 13.87
N VAL A 152 -6.53 -19.34 14.32
CA VAL A 152 -5.56 -18.66 13.46
C VAL A 152 -4.48 -19.66 13.02
N LEU A 153 -4.24 -19.74 11.71
CA LEU A 153 -3.23 -20.57 11.07
C LEU A 153 -2.11 -19.70 10.52
N THR A 154 -0.89 -20.22 10.58
CA THR A 154 0.30 -19.70 9.90
C THR A 154 1.06 -20.85 9.23
N LEU A 155 2.11 -20.55 8.46
CA LEU A 155 3.07 -21.56 7.99
C LEU A 155 4.27 -21.66 8.93
N ALA A 156 4.68 -22.88 9.26
CA ALA A 156 5.98 -23.10 9.89
C ALA A 156 7.09 -22.68 8.93
N ALA A 157 8.20 -22.11 9.44
CA ALA A 157 9.39 -21.96 8.64
C ALA A 157 9.89 -23.32 8.18
N ASP A 158 10.41 -23.35 6.96
CA ASP A 158 11.14 -24.47 6.42
C ASP A 158 12.63 -24.13 6.50
N PRO A 159 13.39 -24.76 7.42
CA PRO A 159 14.80 -24.43 7.64
C PRO A 159 15.68 -24.74 6.43
N ASP A 160 15.21 -25.56 5.50
CA ASP A 160 15.94 -25.94 4.29
C ASP A 160 15.66 -24.97 3.11
N LEU A 161 14.75 -24.01 3.29
CA LEU A 161 14.36 -23.04 2.26
C LEU A 161 15.13 -21.72 2.44
N SER A 162 15.96 -21.35 1.46
CA SER A 162 16.78 -20.14 1.50
C SER A 162 16.05 -18.86 1.04
N GLY A 163 14.71 -18.86 1.04
CA GLY A 163 13.91 -17.75 0.51
C GLY A 163 12.43 -17.82 0.91
N PRO A 164 11.61 -16.87 0.41
CA PRO A 164 10.19 -16.85 0.73
C PRO A 164 9.50 -18.12 0.24
N ILE A 165 8.60 -18.67 1.07
CA ILE A 165 7.78 -19.83 0.72
C ILE A 165 6.89 -19.44 -0.48
N PRO A 166 6.91 -20.19 -1.59
CA PRO A 166 6.06 -19.89 -2.73
C PRO A 166 4.59 -20.26 -2.44
N PRO A 167 3.62 -19.47 -2.94
CA PRO A 167 2.21 -19.82 -2.81
C PRO A 167 1.88 -21.08 -3.60
N PRO A 168 0.95 -21.91 -3.12
CA PRO A 168 0.50 -23.08 -3.86
C PRO A 168 -0.31 -22.66 -5.09
N ASP A 169 -0.25 -23.48 -6.16
CA ASP A 169 -1.16 -23.36 -7.29
C ASP A 169 -2.63 -23.61 -6.86
N ALA A 170 -3.59 -23.26 -7.73
CA ALA A 170 -5.02 -23.37 -7.40
C ALA A 170 -5.50 -24.80 -7.09
N ARG A 171 -4.91 -25.83 -7.72
CA ARG A 171 -5.25 -27.24 -7.46
C ARG A 171 -4.71 -27.65 -6.10
N THR A 172 -3.48 -27.27 -5.81
CA THR A 172 -2.79 -27.53 -4.54
C THR A 172 -3.49 -26.80 -3.40
N ALA A 173 -3.87 -25.54 -3.57
CA ALA A 173 -4.61 -24.76 -2.57
C ALA A 173 -5.96 -25.39 -2.20
N LYS A 174 -6.70 -25.94 -3.18
CA LYS A 174 -7.95 -26.69 -2.91
C LYS A 174 -7.70 -27.93 -2.05
N ARG A 175 -6.62 -28.67 -2.34
CA ARG A 175 -6.25 -29.87 -1.59
C ARG A 175 -5.85 -29.51 -0.16
N ILE A 176 -5.01 -28.48 0.01
CA ILE A 176 -4.61 -27.95 1.31
C ILE A 176 -5.84 -27.57 2.14
N ALA A 177 -6.76 -26.75 1.61
CA ALA A 177 -7.93 -26.31 2.37
C ALA A 177 -8.83 -27.48 2.82
N ARG A 178 -8.99 -28.50 1.97
CA ARG A 178 -9.73 -29.72 2.32
C ARG A 178 -9.03 -30.51 3.43
N ASP A 179 -7.72 -30.69 3.32
CA ASP A 179 -6.95 -31.47 4.28
C ASP A 179 -6.91 -30.75 5.65
N LEU A 180 -6.74 -29.42 5.64
CA LEU A 180 -6.86 -28.58 6.84
C LEU A 180 -8.24 -28.68 7.48
N LYS A 181 -9.33 -28.60 6.68
CA LYS A 181 -10.70 -28.78 7.20
C LYS A 181 -10.85 -30.12 7.91
N ASN A 182 -10.37 -31.19 7.28
CA ASN A 182 -10.45 -32.54 7.84
C ASN A 182 -9.60 -32.73 9.10
N ALA A 183 -8.50 -32.01 9.23
CA ALA A 183 -7.62 -32.08 10.40
C ALA A 183 -8.15 -31.23 11.57
N LEU A 184 -8.62 -30.01 11.29
CA LEU A 184 -9.11 -29.06 12.30
C LEU A 184 -10.44 -29.47 12.92
N LEU A 185 -11.32 -30.14 12.17
CA LEU A 185 -12.64 -30.56 12.67
C LEU A 185 -12.63 -31.92 13.37
N ARG A 186 -11.44 -32.47 13.69
CA ARG A 186 -11.32 -33.69 14.50
C ARG A 186 -11.53 -33.37 15.99
N LEU A 187 -11.96 -34.37 16.75
CA LEU A 187 -12.15 -34.28 18.21
C LEU A 187 -10.89 -33.81 18.95
N ASN A 188 -9.71 -34.15 18.43
CA ASN A 188 -8.42 -33.62 18.88
C ASN A 188 -7.75 -32.86 17.71
N PRO A 189 -7.94 -31.53 17.62
CA PRO A 189 -7.36 -30.74 16.54
C PRO A 189 -5.84 -30.78 16.61
N GLN A 190 -5.19 -31.04 15.48
CA GLN A 190 -3.74 -31.02 15.39
C GLN A 190 -3.24 -29.57 15.41
N ILE A 191 -2.23 -29.29 16.25
CA ILE A 191 -1.58 -27.97 16.33
C ILE A 191 -0.67 -27.75 15.10
N ARG A 192 -0.14 -28.82 14.51
CA ARG A 192 0.68 -28.79 13.29
C ARG A 192 0.09 -29.74 12.27
N ILE A 193 -0.14 -29.24 11.05
CA ILE A 193 -0.78 -29.99 9.97
C ILE A 193 0.09 -29.86 8.72
N SER A 194 0.73 -30.95 8.32
CA SER A 194 1.54 -30.99 7.10
C SER A 194 0.73 -31.55 5.92
N THR A 195 0.65 -30.79 4.83
CA THR A 195 -0.04 -31.20 3.60
C THR A 195 0.63 -30.53 2.39
N CYS A 196 0.76 -31.27 1.30
CA CYS A 196 1.27 -30.75 0.02
C CYS A 196 2.66 -30.07 0.08
N GLY A 197 3.52 -30.46 1.02
CA GLY A 197 4.82 -29.81 1.23
C GLY A 197 4.77 -28.54 2.08
N TYR A 198 3.59 -28.17 2.60
CA TYR A 198 3.41 -27.06 3.53
C TYR A 198 3.13 -27.59 4.93
N THR A 199 3.66 -26.93 5.95
CA THR A 199 3.31 -27.23 7.35
C THR A 199 2.59 -26.03 7.94
N PHE A 200 1.29 -26.21 8.24
CA PHE A 200 0.47 -25.20 8.89
C PHE A 200 0.53 -25.38 10.41
N VAL A 201 0.53 -24.27 11.13
CA VAL A 201 0.56 -24.23 12.60
C VAL A 201 -0.63 -23.44 13.10
N VAL A 202 -1.37 -23.99 14.05
CA VAL A 202 -2.40 -23.26 14.81
C VAL A 202 -1.69 -22.37 15.82
N LEU A 203 -1.90 -21.06 15.73
CA LEU A 203 -1.29 -20.11 16.65
C LEU A 203 -1.92 -20.19 18.03
N ALA A 204 -1.05 -20.07 19.03
CA ALA A 204 -1.41 -19.98 20.43
C ALA A 204 -0.66 -18.80 21.08
N ASP A 205 -1.23 -18.27 22.15
CA ASP A 205 -0.59 -17.28 23.00
C ASP A 205 0.58 -17.88 23.81
N ARG A 206 1.28 -17.04 24.57
CA ARG A 206 2.41 -17.46 25.42
C ARG A 206 2.04 -18.49 26.51
N TRP A 207 0.76 -18.69 26.77
CA TRP A 207 0.25 -19.68 27.72
C TRP A 207 -0.29 -20.94 27.04
N GLY A 208 -0.11 -21.06 25.72
CA GLY A 208 -0.55 -22.20 24.92
C GLY A 208 -2.05 -22.19 24.61
N ARG A 209 -2.77 -21.09 24.84
CA ARG A 209 -4.18 -20.98 24.45
C ARG A 209 -4.28 -20.55 22.98
N GLN A 210 -5.10 -21.24 22.21
CA GLN A 210 -5.29 -20.92 20.79
C GLN A 210 -5.77 -19.48 20.62
N LEU A 211 -5.18 -18.76 19.68
CA LEU A 211 -5.62 -17.41 19.34
C LEU A 211 -6.98 -17.49 18.66
N PRO A 212 -7.98 -16.72 19.12
CA PRO A 212 -9.28 -16.69 18.47
C PRO A 212 -9.16 -16.05 17.09
N SER A 213 -9.83 -16.63 16.11
CA SER A 213 -9.88 -16.06 14.76
C SER A 213 -10.56 -14.69 14.76
N PRO A 214 -9.98 -13.67 14.08
CA PRO A 214 -10.65 -12.40 13.85
C PRO A 214 -11.87 -12.52 12.92
N ARG A 215 -12.03 -13.67 12.23
CA ARG A 215 -13.19 -13.99 11.39
C ARG A 215 -14.30 -14.73 12.16
N GLY A 216 -14.32 -14.62 13.48
CA GLY A 216 -15.33 -15.26 14.35
C GLY A 216 -15.22 -16.78 14.35
N LEU A 217 -16.30 -17.49 14.00
CA LEU A 217 -16.37 -18.96 14.01
C LEU A 217 -15.66 -19.65 12.83
N ARG A 218 -14.84 -18.92 12.08
CA ARG A 218 -14.16 -19.39 10.87
C ARG A 218 -12.66 -19.30 11.01
N ALA A 219 -11.93 -20.15 10.31
CA ALA A 219 -10.48 -20.13 10.37
C ALA A 219 -9.94 -18.85 9.72
N HIS A 220 -8.82 -18.37 10.23
CA HIS A 220 -8.07 -17.27 9.63
C HIS A 220 -6.67 -17.78 9.32
N PHE A 221 -6.23 -17.61 8.08
CA PHE A 221 -4.86 -17.90 7.69
C PHE A 221 -4.11 -16.58 7.54
N MET A 222 -2.99 -16.45 8.25
CA MET A 222 -2.02 -15.38 8.06
C MET A 222 -1.05 -15.86 6.99
N ALA A 223 -1.32 -15.54 5.72
CA ALA A 223 -0.41 -15.93 4.65
C ALA A 223 0.93 -15.21 4.80
N PRO A 224 2.03 -15.81 4.31
CA PRO A 224 3.30 -15.12 4.26
C PRO A 224 3.19 -13.81 3.49
N SER A 225 3.78 -12.74 4.02
CA SER A 225 4.05 -11.56 3.22
C SER A 225 4.87 -11.99 1.98
N GLY A 226 4.40 -11.61 0.79
CA GLY A 226 5.10 -11.92 -0.47
C GLY A 226 6.47 -11.25 -0.61
N GLY A 227 6.90 -10.48 0.39
CA GLY A 227 8.14 -9.71 0.47
C GLY A 227 8.91 -9.97 1.75
N ALA A 228 9.04 -11.23 2.19
CA ALA A 228 10.02 -11.56 3.23
C ALA A 228 11.42 -11.16 2.73
N GLY A 229 12.07 -10.22 3.42
CA GLY A 229 13.33 -9.64 2.99
C GLY A 229 13.66 -8.34 3.73
N VAL A 230 14.75 -7.71 3.30
CA VAL A 230 15.21 -6.42 3.80
C VAL A 230 14.25 -5.32 3.32
N VAL A 231 13.50 -4.74 4.26
CA VAL A 231 12.74 -3.52 4.00
C VAL A 231 13.70 -2.32 4.04
N SER A 232 13.65 -1.46 3.02
CA SER A 232 14.46 -0.24 2.96
C SER A 232 13.80 0.83 2.11
N ALA A 233 13.77 2.07 2.63
CA ALA A 233 13.33 3.24 1.88
C ALA A 233 14.32 3.69 0.77
N TRP A 234 15.43 2.96 0.55
CA TRP A 234 16.44 3.34 -0.44
C TRP A 234 15.89 3.40 -1.88
N GLN A 235 15.12 2.38 -2.28
CA GLN A 235 14.53 2.34 -3.61
C GLN A 235 13.55 3.50 -3.83
N LEU A 236 12.80 3.86 -2.78
CA LEU A 236 11.90 5.01 -2.79
C LEU A 236 12.67 6.31 -3.04
N VAL A 237 13.79 6.56 -2.34
CA VAL A 237 14.55 7.81 -2.53
C VAL A 237 15.31 7.87 -3.86
N GLU A 238 15.70 6.73 -4.45
CA GLU A 238 16.26 6.69 -5.80
C GLU A 238 15.23 7.19 -6.84
N ARG A 239 13.97 6.77 -6.70
CA ARG A 239 12.87 7.22 -7.56
C ARG A 239 12.49 8.69 -7.31
N VAL A 240 12.59 9.16 -6.07
CA VAL A 240 12.50 10.59 -5.76
C VAL A 240 13.60 11.37 -6.50
N GLY A 241 14.82 10.84 -6.56
CA GLY A 241 15.92 11.41 -7.34
C GLY A 241 15.59 11.59 -8.82
N GLU A 242 14.94 10.61 -9.45
CA GLU A 242 14.48 10.69 -10.84
C GLU A 242 13.45 11.81 -11.04
N LYS A 243 12.50 11.97 -10.10
CA LYS A 243 11.51 13.05 -10.12
C LYS A 243 12.18 14.42 -9.98
N ILE A 244 13.14 14.56 -9.08
CA ILE A 244 13.90 15.80 -8.92
C ILE A 244 14.64 16.15 -10.21
N ALA A 245 15.35 15.19 -10.81
CA ALA A 245 16.05 15.40 -12.07
C ALA A 245 15.11 15.89 -13.18
N LYS A 246 13.88 15.34 -13.24
CA LYS A 246 12.85 15.73 -14.21
C LYS A 246 12.32 17.17 -14.00
N TYR A 247 12.10 17.61 -12.77
CA TYR A 247 11.39 18.87 -12.49
C TYR A 247 12.24 20.01 -11.94
N ARG A 248 13.53 19.79 -11.64
CA ARG A 248 14.40 20.82 -11.05
C ARG A 248 14.49 22.11 -11.88
N GLU A 249 14.57 21.98 -13.20
CA GLU A 249 14.69 23.12 -14.13
C GLU A 249 13.38 23.91 -14.18
N LEU A 250 12.24 23.20 -14.25
CA LEU A 250 10.92 23.83 -14.18
C LEU A 250 10.77 24.64 -12.88
N ALA A 251 11.05 24.01 -11.75
CA ALA A 251 10.92 24.65 -10.46
C ALA A 251 11.86 25.87 -10.33
N ALA A 252 13.06 25.82 -10.93
CA ALA A 252 13.99 26.96 -10.96
C ALA A 252 13.48 28.10 -11.85
N THR A 253 12.94 27.79 -13.04
CA THR A 253 12.37 28.76 -13.98
C THR A 253 11.23 29.57 -13.37
N TYR A 254 10.35 28.91 -12.60
CA TYR A 254 9.23 29.56 -11.92
C TYR A 254 9.56 30.05 -10.51
N GLU A 255 10.79 29.83 -10.04
CA GLU A 255 11.26 30.18 -8.69
C GLU A 255 10.40 29.60 -7.54
N VAL A 256 9.78 28.44 -7.78
CA VAL A 256 8.87 27.79 -6.82
C VAL A 256 9.48 26.54 -6.16
N PRO A 257 9.13 26.24 -4.91
CA PRO A 257 9.41 24.97 -4.26
C PRO A 257 9.02 23.74 -5.08
N LEU A 258 9.87 22.70 -5.05
CA LEU A 258 9.56 21.37 -5.57
C LEU A 258 9.40 20.42 -4.38
N VAL A 259 8.22 19.85 -4.23
CA VAL A 259 7.90 18.87 -3.18
C VAL A 259 7.62 17.53 -3.84
N VAL A 260 8.10 16.43 -3.23
CA VAL A 260 7.75 15.09 -3.67
C VAL A 260 6.96 14.41 -2.56
N ALA A 261 5.70 14.12 -2.84
CA ALA A 261 4.88 13.28 -1.98
C ALA A 261 5.18 11.80 -2.25
N VAL A 262 5.44 11.05 -1.19
CA VAL A 262 5.88 9.67 -1.25
C VAL A 262 4.97 8.81 -0.39
N GLY A 263 4.55 7.68 -0.90
CA GLY A 263 3.88 6.65 -0.11
C GLY A 263 4.37 5.28 -0.53
N ALA A 264 4.12 4.29 0.30
CA ALA A 264 4.50 2.92 0.03
C ALA A 264 3.28 2.00 0.05
N HIS A 265 3.21 1.11 -0.94
CA HIS A 265 2.25 0.03 -0.91
C HIS A 265 2.45 -0.80 0.35
N ARG A 266 1.37 -1.16 1.05
CA ARG A 266 1.39 -2.01 2.27
C ARG A 266 2.20 -3.32 2.21
N PHE A 267 2.62 -3.76 1.03
CA PHE A 267 3.37 -5.00 0.82
C PHE A 267 4.86 -4.77 0.59
N THR A 268 5.33 -3.53 0.44
CA THR A 268 6.78 -3.25 0.42
C THR A 268 7.36 -3.23 1.83
N GLY A 269 6.50 -3.10 2.84
CA GLY A 269 6.89 -2.98 4.25
C GLY A 269 7.45 -1.62 4.63
N VAL A 270 7.73 -0.75 3.66
CA VAL A 270 8.28 0.59 3.90
C VAL A 270 7.21 1.48 4.56
N GLY A 271 7.52 2.01 5.73
CA GLY A 271 6.75 3.00 6.46
C GLY A 271 7.46 4.34 6.56
N LEU A 272 6.85 5.25 7.33
CA LEU A 272 7.43 6.56 7.64
C LEU A 272 8.70 6.42 8.50
N GLU A 273 8.74 5.42 9.37
CA GLU A 273 9.89 5.17 10.25
C GLU A 273 11.14 4.82 9.45
N GLU A 274 11.04 3.93 8.44
CA GLU A 274 12.17 3.58 7.59
C GLU A 274 12.66 4.76 6.74
N LEU A 275 11.76 5.66 6.33
CA LEU A 275 12.15 6.90 5.68
C LEU A 275 12.88 7.84 6.64
N ASP A 276 12.36 8.02 7.85
CA ASP A 276 12.96 8.88 8.88
C ASP A 276 14.33 8.38 9.31
N ASP A 277 14.47 7.06 9.44
CA ASP A 277 15.74 6.42 9.73
C ASP A 277 16.75 6.67 8.61
N LEU A 278 16.35 6.46 7.34
CA LEU A 278 17.21 6.74 6.20
C LEU A 278 17.66 8.22 6.14
N LEU A 279 16.76 9.15 6.45
CA LEU A 279 17.04 10.59 6.51
C LEU A 279 17.93 10.97 7.69
N ALA A 280 17.78 10.30 8.83
CA ALA A 280 18.63 10.48 10.00
C ALA A 280 20.00 9.79 9.86
N GLY A 281 20.23 9.04 8.77
CA GLY A 281 21.39 8.19 8.62
C GLY A 281 21.43 7.06 9.65
N ARG A 282 20.27 6.59 10.10
CA ARG A 282 20.09 5.36 10.86
C ARG A 282 19.71 4.29 9.84
N GLN A 283 20.55 3.28 9.66
CA GLN A 283 20.16 2.17 8.80
C GLN A 283 19.49 1.12 9.65
N THR A 284 18.19 0.99 9.45
CA THR A 284 17.34 -0.02 10.04
C THR A 284 16.96 -0.97 8.91
N ILE A 285 17.33 -2.24 9.07
CA ILE A 285 16.78 -3.30 8.24
C ILE A 285 15.62 -3.85 9.03
N THR A 286 14.41 -3.69 8.51
CA THR A 286 13.25 -4.39 9.04
C THR A 286 13.10 -5.70 8.30
N PHE A 287 13.22 -6.79 9.05
CA PHE A 287 12.85 -8.12 8.59
C PHE A 287 11.39 -8.37 8.96
N GLN A 288 10.54 -8.55 7.96
CA GLN A 288 9.18 -9.02 8.18
C GLN A 288 9.18 -10.55 8.20
N PHE A 289 9.14 -11.11 9.40
CA PHE A 289 9.00 -12.54 9.60
C PHE A 289 7.53 -12.93 9.74
N ASN A 290 7.14 -14.06 9.16
CA ASN A 290 5.84 -14.66 9.43
C ASN A 290 5.96 -15.57 10.66
N ALA A 291 4.85 -15.78 11.37
CA ALA A 291 4.85 -16.67 12.52
C ALA A 291 5.25 -18.08 12.07
N GLY A 292 6.42 -18.57 12.52
CA GLY A 292 7.04 -19.78 12.00
C GLY A 292 8.54 -19.64 11.81
N ASP A 293 9.03 -18.42 11.52
CA ASP A 293 10.45 -18.06 11.59
C ASP A 293 10.92 -18.00 13.05
N PRO A 294 12.18 -18.37 13.37
CA PRO A 294 12.71 -18.31 14.74
C PRO A 294 12.77 -16.88 15.31
N PHE A 295 12.55 -15.87 14.49
CA PHE A 295 12.42 -14.47 14.89
C PHE A 295 10.99 -14.02 14.58
N ILE A 296 10.11 -13.99 15.58
CA ILE A 296 8.78 -13.40 15.43
C ILE A 296 8.91 -11.91 15.77
N GLY A 297 8.69 -11.04 14.80
CA GLY A 297 8.68 -9.60 15.00
C GLY A 297 9.34 -8.83 13.86
N GLU A 298 9.38 -7.52 14.02
CA GLU A 298 10.27 -6.65 13.27
C GLU A 298 11.57 -6.55 14.09
N GLN A 299 12.69 -6.94 13.50
CA GLN A 299 13.99 -6.73 14.13
C GLN A 299 14.77 -5.69 13.36
N THR A 300 14.84 -4.50 13.94
CA THR A 300 15.69 -3.41 13.47
C THR A 300 17.13 -3.66 13.87
N VAL A 301 18.00 -3.90 12.89
CA VAL A 301 19.46 -4.02 13.13
C VAL A 301 20.15 -2.73 12.72
N GLN A 302 20.92 -2.13 13.64
CA GLN A 302 21.82 -1.01 13.33
C GLN A 302 23.10 -1.57 12.68
N LEU A 303 23.42 -1.10 11.48
CA LEU A 303 24.65 -1.49 10.78
C LEU A 303 25.78 -0.49 11.02
N ASP A 304 27.02 -0.98 11.09
CA ASP A 304 28.24 -0.18 11.37
C ASP A 304 28.54 0.94 10.33
N ARG A 305 27.83 0.96 9.19
CA ARG A 305 27.94 2.00 8.14
C ARG A 305 26.58 2.29 7.54
N PRO A 306 25.74 3.10 8.22
CA PRO A 306 24.39 3.32 7.75
C PRO A 306 24.38 4.12 6.44
N ARG A 307 23.64 3.63 5.45
CA ARG A 307 23.31 4.43 4.27
C ARG A 307 22.48 5.64 4.72
N HIS A 308 22.92 6.83 4.33
CA HIS A 308 22.25 8.09 4.61
C HIS A 308 21.94 8.75 3.28
N TRP A 309 20.67 9.11 3.08
CA TRP A 309 20.28 9.94 1.96
C TRP A 309 20.04 11.37 2.44
N ARG A 310 20.80 12.32 1.89
CA ARG A 310 20.57 13.75 2.12
C ARG A 310 19.66 14.27 1.02
N MET A 311 18.59 14.95 1.42
CA MET A 311 17.72 15.64 0.48
C MET A 311 18.55 16.67 -0.31
N PRO A 312 18.57 16.60 -1.66
CA PRO A 312 19.33 17.54 -2.46
C PRO A 312 18.70 18.95 -2.38
N PRO A 313 19.50 20.02 -2.52
CA PRO A 313 19.03 21.39 -2.29
C PRO A 313 17.93 21.86 -3.25
N GLU A 314 17.74 21.19 -4.38
CA GLU A 314 16.64 21.43 -5.32
C GLU A 314 15.27 20.90 -4.82
N LEU A 315 15.28 19.98 -3.85
CA LEU A 315 14.07 19.44 -3.22
C LEU A 315 13.72 20.26 -1.97
N SER A 316 12.51 20.79 -1.90
CA SER A 316 12.01 21.56 -0.76
C SER A 316 11.63 20.69 0.44
N GLY A 317 11.27 19.43 0.19
CA GLY A 317 11.05 18.40 1.20
C GLY A 317 10.16 17.27 0.67
N LEU A 318 9.85 16.33 1.56
CA LEU A 318 8.96 15.20 1.28
C LEU A 318 7.61 15.36 2.01
N LEU A 319 6.56 14.84 1.40
CA LEU A 319 5.27 14.60 2.06
C LEU A 319 5.01 13.10 2.12
N TRP A 320 5.11 12.48 3.29
CA TRP A 320 4.75 11.08 3.46
C TRP A 320 3.23 10.89 3.40
N ILE A 321 2.77 9.93 2.62
CA ILE A 321 1.36 9.57 2.48
C ILE A 321 1.11 8.28 3.26
N SER A 322 0.28 8.35 4.30
CA SER A 322 -0.16 7.14 5.00
C SER A 322 -0.90 6.22 4.02
N ASN A 323 -0.59 4.93 4.06
CA ASN A 323 -1.30 3.92 3.26
C ASN A 323 -2.58 3.40 3.95
N GLN A 324 -2.97 4.00 5.07
CA GLN A 324 -4.20 3.71 5.79
C GLN A 324 -5.20 4.86 5.62
N PHE A 325 -6.45 4.54 5.29
CA PHE A 325 -7.54 5.52 5.26
C PHE A 325 -7.68 6.17 6.64
N PRO A 326 -7.72 7.52 6.77
CA PRO A 326 -8.02 8.52 5.73
C PRO A 326 -6.84 9.11 4.93
N PHE A 327 -5.70 8.41 4.81
CA PHE A 327 -4.51 8.81 4.02
C PHE A 327 -3.88 10.13 4.43
N ALA A 328 -3.64 10.30 5.73
CA ALA A 328 -2.98 11.48 6.27
C ALA A 328 -1.62 11.76 5.62
N LEU A 329 -1.27 13.04 5.50
CA LEU A 329 0.02 13.50 5.02
C LEU A 329 0.92 13.89 6.19
N THR A 330 2.22 13.61 6.11
CA THR A 330 3.20 14.03 7.10
C THR A 330 4.41 14.67 6.43
N ALA A 331 4.75 15.90 6.82
CA ALA A 331 5.84 16.64 6.19
C ALA A 331 7.23 16.30 6.73
N ARG A 332 8.21 16.30 5.83
CA ARG A 332 9.65 16.25 6.12
C ARG A 332 10.35 17.37 5.33
N PRO A 333 10.41 18.60 5.87
CA PRO A 333 11.02 19.72 5.16
C PRO A 333 12.54 19.51 5.00
N ASN A 334 13.09 19.94 3.85
CA ASN A 334 14.53 19.94 3.64
C ASN A 334 15.14 21.23 4.23
N PRO A 335 15.95 21.16 5.30
CA PRO A 335 16.53 22.35 5.92
C PRO A 335 17.57 23.06 5.04
N THR A 336 18.09 22.39 4.01
CA THR A 336 19.10 22.93 3.08
C THR A 336 18.53 23.27 1.71
N ALA A 337 17.19 23.31 1.57
CA ALA A 337 16.56 23.63 0.29
C ALA A 337 16.87 25.07 -0.16
N GLN A 338 17.12 25.25 -1.46
CA GLN A 338 17.22 26.56 -2.10
C GLN A 338 15.89 27.32 -2.02
N ARG A 339 14.78 26.58 -2.09
CA ARG A 339 13.41 27.08 -2.04
C ARG A 339 12.68 26.34 -0.92
N PRO A 340 12.43 26.96 0.24
CA PRO A 340 11.83 26.28 1.40
C PRO A 340 10.44 25.73 1.10
N MET A 341 10.07 24.64 1.78
CA MET A 341 8.71 24.10 1.72
C MET A 341 7.69 25.16 2.20
N PRO A 342 6.56 25.36 1.49
CA PRO A 342 5.51 26.27 1.94
C PRO A 342 5.01 25.94 3.36
N HIS A 343 4.82 26.97 4.20
CA HIS A 343 4.45 26.79 5.61
C HIS A 343 3.13 26.01 5.79
N ALA A 344 2.16 26.19 4.89
CA ALA A 344 0.89 25.46 4.89
C ALA A 344 1.09 23.94 4.79
N LEU A 345 2.21 23.48 4.21
CA LEU A 345 2.53 22.07 4.05
C LEU A 345 3.32 21.49 5.23
N LEU A 346 3.71 22.29 6.22
CA LEU A 346 4.45 21.79 7.39
C LEU A 346 3.55 21.06 8.39
N ASN A 347 2.25 21.40 8.40
CA ASN A 347 1.21 20.74 9.20
C ASN A 347 -0.03 20.48 8.32
N PRO A 348 0.09 19.59 7.32
CA PRO A 348 -0.92 19.38 6.28
C PRO A 348 -2.14 18.58 6.76
#